data_AF-A0A369UP07-F1
#
_entry.id   AF-A0A369UP07-F1
#
_cell.length_a   1.000
_cell.length_b   1.000
_cell.length_c   1.000
_cell.angle_alpha   90.00
_cell.angle_beta   90.00
_cell.angle_gamma   90.00
#
_symmetry.space_group_name_H-M   'P 1'
#
loop_
_entity.id
_entity.type
_entity.pdbx_description
1 polymer ?
#
loop_
_entity_poly.entity_id
_entity_poly.type
_entity_poly.pdbx_seq_one_letter_code
_entity_poly.pdbx_strand_id
1 'polypeptide(L)'
;MKSSRLDKLEAKLSAAETSLLDSLVQVLPRVAQSGEMLFFNSDFLPETIRPHWLPQESETLLSLAKNTVSLREELGLSVVGTVGQLYLSACSESANCSNGNRRGPRQLATWLLGELGANISFKADASSAA
;
A
#
# COMPACT_ATOMS: atom_id res chain seq x y z
N MET A 1 -29.97 3.71 -15.68
CA MET A 1 -29.25 2.45 -15.38
C MET A 1 -27.72 2.59 -15.21
N LYS A 2 -27.09 3.76 -15.43
CA LYS A 2 -25.62 3.94 -15.29
C LYS A 2 -25.12 4.12 -13.84
N SER A 3 -25.94 4.66 -12.94
CA SER A 3 -25.58 4.87 -11.51
C SER A 3 -25.09 3.59 -10.84
N SER A 4 -25.84 2.49 -10.96
CA SER A 4 -25.57 1.25 -10.22
C SER A 4 -24.20 0.63 -10.50
N ARG A 5 -23.58 0.86 -11.68
CA ARG A 5 -22.25 0.33 -11.97
C ARG A 5 -21.15 1.17 -11.30
N LEU A 6 -21.30 2.50 -11.32
CA LEU A 6 -20.37 3.42 -10.66
C LEU A 6 -20.44 3.22 -9.14
N ASP A 7 -21.64 3.18 -8.57
CA ASP A 7 -21.86 2.94 -7.14
C ASP A 7 -21.20 1.63 -6.67
N LYS A 8 -21.26 0.57 -7.51
CA LYS A 8 -20.59 -0.70 -7.24
C LYS A 8 -19.06 -0.61 -7.31
N LEU A 9 -18.51 0.17 -8.23
CA LEU A 9 -17.06 0.35 -8.36
C LEU A 9 -16.52 1.18 -7.19
N GLU A 10 -17.22 2.23 -6.79
CA GLU A 10 -16.86 3.05 -5.63
C GLU A 10 -16.92 2.23 -4.34
N ALA A 11 -17.95 1.39 -4.16
CA ALA A 11 -18.02 0.48 -3.03
C ALA A 11 -16.86 -0.53 -3.00
N LYS A 12 -16.49 -1.07 -4.16
CA LYS A 12 -15.31 -1.96 -4.29
C LYS A 12 -14.01 -1.24 -3.96
N LEU A 13 -13.84 -0.02 -4.46
CA LEU A 13 -12.66 0.79 -4.18
C LEU A 13 -12.54 1.05 -2.68
N SER A 14 -13.61 1.52 -2.05
CA SER A 14 -13.66 1.79 -0.61
C SER A 14 -13.32 0.56 0.23
N ALA A 15 -13.88 -0.60 -0.13
CA ALA A 15 -13.59 -1.87 0.54
C ALA A 15 -12.12 -2.30 0.35
N ALA A 16 -11.57 -2.14 -0.85
CA ALA A 16 -10.18 -2.48 -1.15
C ALA A 16 -9.18 -1.56 -0.41
N GLU A 17 -9.43 -0.24 -0.40
CA GLU A 17 -8.59 0.74 0.31
C GLU A 17 -8.62 0.50 1.82
N THR A 18 -9.79 0.22 2.38
CA THR A 18 -9.94 -0.12 3.80
C THR A 18 -9.20 -1.40 4.14
N SER A 19 -9.39 -2.46 3.35
CA SER A 19 -8.71 -3.75 3.58
C SER A 19 -7.19 -3.63 3.52
N LEU A 20 -6.68 -2.84 2.57
CA LEU A 20 -5.25 -2.57 2.46
C LEU A 20 -4.73 -1.77 3.65
N LEU A 21 -5.44 -0.70 4.02
CA LEU A 21 -5.06 0.14 5.15
C LEU A 21 -5.01 -0.67 6.45
N ASP A 22 -6.07 -1.44 6.75
CA ASP A 22 -6.14 -2.27 7.95
C ASP A 22 -5.00 -3.28 8.01
N SER A 23 -4.71 -3.95 6.88
CA SER A 23 -3.60 -4.90 6.77
C SER A 23 -2.26 -4.22 7.03
N LEU A 24 -2.03 -3.03 6.46
CA LEU A 24 -0.79 -2.28 6.65
C LEU A 24 -0.64 -1.78 8.08
N VAL A 25 -1.69 -1.24 8.68
CA VAL A 25 -1.67 -0.76 10.07
C VAL A 25 -1.34 -1.89 11.06
N GLN A 26 -1.79 -3.11 10.78
CA GLN A 26 -1.45 -4.28 11.59
C GLN A 26 -0.01 -4.75 11.41
N VAL A 27 0.48 -4.79 10.16
CA VAL A 27 1.77 -5.44 9.84
C VAL A 27 2.95 -4.49 9.97
N LEU A 28 2.82 -3.23 9.56
CA LEU A 28 3.95 -2.30 9.50
C LEU A 28 4.63 -2.04 10.85
N PRO A 29 3.94 -1.95 12.00
CA PRO A 29 4.61 -1.79 13.31
C PRO A 29 5.55 -2.93 13.62
N ARG A 30 5.17 -4.17 13.28
CA ARG A 30 6.00 -5.37 13.43
C ARG A 30 7.21 -5.28 12.50
N VAL A 31 7.01 -4.94 11.23
CA VAL A 31 8.10 -4.84 10.23
C VAL A 31 9.08 -3.73 10.57
N ALA A 32 8.62 -2.61 11.12
CA ALA A 32 9.48 -1.53 11.60
C ALA A 32 10.43 -2.00 12.70
N GLN A 33 10.03 -2.99 13.52
CA GLN A 33 10.84 -3.58 14.58
C GLN A 33 11.72 -4.72 14.06
N SER A 34 11.15 -5.69 13.35
CA SER A 34 11.84 -6.91 12.92
C SER A 34 12.75 -6.68 11.72
N GLY A 35 12.30 -5.89 10.74
CA GLY A 35 12.93 -5.77 9.43
C GLY A 35 12.57 -6.90 8.47
N GLU A 36 11.42 -7.54 8.68
CA GLU A 36 10.86 -8.55 7.77
C GLU A 36 10.78 -8.07 6.31
N MET A 37 10.89 -9.03 5.38
CA MET A 37 10.93 -8.82 3.93
C MET A 37 9.54 -8.54 3.32
N LEU A 38 8.71 -7.71 3.99
CA LEU A 38 7.34 -7.43 3.57
C LEU A 38 7.26 -6.75 2.19
N PHE A 39 8.22 -5.89 1.87
CA PHE A 39 8.22 -5.11 0.64
C PHE A 39 8.75 -5.88 -0.58
N PHE A 40 9.07 -7.17 -0.42
CA PHE A 40 9.46 -8.05 -1.52
C PHE A 40 8.32 -9.01 -1.85
N ASN A 41 8.00 -9.12 -3.13
CA ASN A 41 6.86 -9.90 -3.65
C ASN A 41 7.13 -10.27 -5.12
N SER A 42 6.20 -10.99 -5.74
CA SER A 42 6.29 -11.48 -7.12
C SER A 42 6.63 -10.43 -8.18
N ASP A 43 6.22 -9.18 -7.98
CA ASP A 43 6.55 -8.06 -8.87
C ASP A 43 7.86 -7.36 -8.51
N PHE A 44 8.18 -7.33 -7.23
CA PHE A 44 9.29 -6.55 -6.66
C PHE A 44 10.27 -7.48 -5.96
N LEU A 45 10.87 -8.41 -6.70
CA LEU A 45 11.84 -9.38 -6.18
C LEU A 45 13.23 -9.18 -6.80
N PRO A 46 14.25 -8.81 -6.02
CA PRO A 46 15.64 -8.88 -6.44
C PRO A 46 16.06 -10.31 -6.77
N GLU A 47 16.93 -10.50 -7.78
CA GLU A 47 17.50 -11.80 -8.15
C GLU A 47 18.21 -12.52 -6.98
N THR A 48 18.67 -11.75 -5.99
CA THR A 48 19.38 -12.26 -4.81
C THR A 48 18.46 -12.90 -3.76
N ILE A 49 17.13 -12.68 -3.84
CA ILE A 49 16.16 -13.16 -2.85
C ILE A 49 15.36 -14.31 -3.44
N ARG A 50 15.21 -15.40 -2.67
CA ARG A 50 14.44 -16.57 -3.11
C ARG A 50 12.95 -16.43 -2.75
N PRO A 51 12.01 -16.82 -3.63
CA PRO A 51 10.57 -16.68 -3.37
C PRO A 51 10.07 -17.33 -2.08
N HIS A 52 10.65 -18.46 -1.66
CA HIS A 52 10.25 -19.16 -0.43
C HIS A 52 10.68 -18.46 0.88
N TRP A 53 11.43 -17.35 0.79
CA TRP A 53 11.77 -16.51 1.94
C TRP A 53 10.75 -15.38 2.16
N LEU A 54 9.82 -15.20 1.23
CA LEU A 54 8.86 -14.13 1.28
C LEU A 54 7.68 -14.50 2.19
N PRO A 55 7.25 -13.58 3.08
CA PRO A 55 6.04 -13.81 3.86
C PRO A 55 4.82 -13.80 2.94
N GLN A 56 3.86 -14.71 3.17
CA GLN A 56 2.62 -14.77 2.38
C GLN A 56 1.84 -13.44 2.37
N GLU A 57 1.97 -12.66 3.45
CA GLU A 57 1.37 -11.34 3.59
C GLU A 57 1.86 -10.35 2.51
N SER A 58 3.08 -10.48 1.98
CA SER A 58 3.60 -9.55 0.97
C SER A 58 2.85 -9.65 -0.37
N GLU A 59 2.50 -10.87 -0.79
CA GLU A 59 1.67 -11.11 -1.99
C GLU A 59 0.25 -10.61 -1.80
N THR A 60 -0.29 -10.78 -0.60
CA THR A 60 -1.64 -10.32 -0.26
C THR A 60 -1.72 -8.79 -0.35
N LEU A 61 -0.73 -8.10 0.22
CA LEU A 61 -0.61 -6.64 0.17
C LEU A 61 -0.37 -6.13 -1.25
N LEU A 62 0.46 -6.82 -2.05
CA LEU A 62 0.67 -6.49 -3.47
C LEU A 62 -0.64 -6.53 -4.25
N SER A 63 -1.41 -7.61 -4.08
CA SER A 63 -2.69 -7.80 -4.76
C SER A 63 -3.69 -6.71 -4.39
N LEU A 64 -3.83 -6.41 -3.09
CA LEU A 64 -4.69 -5.34 -2.60
C LEU A 64 -4.25 -3.97 -3.14
N ALA A 65 -2.96 -3.65 -3.10
CA ALA A 65 -2.44 -2.38 -3.60
C ALA A 65 -2.68 -2.19 -5.10
N LYS A 66 -2.37 -3.21 -5.92
CA LYS A 66 -2.69 -3.19 -7.36
C LYS A 66 -4.17 -3.00 -7.62
N ASN A 67 -5.04 -3.70 -6.88
CA ASN A 67 -6.48 -3.59 -7.03
C ASN A 67 -6.98 -2.18 -6.70
N THR A 68 -6.48 -1.57 -5.61
CA THR A 68 -6.84 -0.17 -5.29
C THR A 68 -6.42 0.80 -6.38
N VAL A 69 -5.20 0.68 -6.91
CA VAL A 69 -4.72 1.54 -8.00
C VAL A 69 -5.57 1.35 -9.26
N SER A 70 -5.81 0.11 -9.69
CA SER A 70 -6.64 -0.21 -10.85
C SER A 70 -8.05 0.35 -10.73
N LEU A 71 -8.69 0.19 -9.57
CA LEU A 71 -10.05 0.70 -9.33
C LEU A 71 -10.11 2.23 -9.37
N ARG A 72 -9.09 2.92 -8.88
CA ARG A 72 -9.01 4.40 -8.99
C ARG A 72 -8.84 4.85 -10.42
N GLU A 73 -7.98 4.18 -11.18
CA GLU A 73 -7.78 4.46 -12.61
C GLU A 73 -9.07 4.23 -13.41
N GLU A 74 -9.80 3.13 -13.15
CA GLU A 74 -11.10 2.85 -13.76
C GLU A 74 -12.15 3.92 -13.46
N LEU A 75 -12.10 4.52 -12.27
CA LEU A 75 -12.97 5.63 -11.85
C LEU A 75 -12.47 7.01 -12.29
N GLY A 76 -11.29 7.10 -12.92
CA GLY A 76 -10.67 8.37 -13.31
C GLY A 76 -10.20 9.22 -12.12
N LEU A 77 -9.95 8.60 -10.97
CA LEU A 77 -9.48 9.25 -9.75
C LEU A 77 -7.94 9.29 -9.69
N SER A 78 -7.40 10.33 -9.06
CA SER A 78 -5.94 10.42 -8.84
C SER A 78 -5.43 9.27 -7.97
N VAL A 79 -4.34 8.65 -8.39
CA VAL A 79 -3.63 7.55 -7.69
C VAL A 79 -2.54 8.10 -6.74
N VAL A 80 -2.06 9.32 -6.98
CA VAL A 80 -0.93 9.90 -6.23
C VAL A 80 -1.32 10.13 -4.77
N GLY A 81 -0.45 9.70 -3.83
CA GLY A 81 -0.66 9.84 -2.39
C GLY A 81 -1.64 8.84 -1.79
N THR A 82 -2.15 7.90 -2.58
CA THR A 82 -3.07 6.87 -2.09
C THR A 82 -2.32 5.74 -1.40
N VAL A 83 -2.99 5.04 -0.49
CA VAL A 83 -2.40 3.91 0.26
C VAL A 83 -1.79 2.85 -0.67
N GLY A 84 -2.46 2.53 -1.78
CA GLY A 84 -1.96 1.60 -2.80
C GLY A 84 -0.67 2.10 -3.46
N GLN A 85 -0.66 3.36 -3.88
CA GLN A 85 0.50 3.97 -4.53
C GLN A 85 1.70 4.10 -3.59
N LEU A 86 1.48 4.48 -2.33
CA LEU A 86 2.52 4.59 -1.31
C LEU A 86 3.16 3.23 -1.02
N TYR A 87 2.36 2.18 -0.86
CA TYR A 87 2.86 0.82 -0.67
C TYR A 87 3.66 0.33 -1.89
N LEU A 88 3.13 0.47 -3.10
CA LEU A 88 3.83 0.06 -4.32
C LEU A 88 5.14 0.84 -4.52
N SER A 89 5.17 2.12 -4.12
CA SER A 89 6.41 2.91 -4.15
C SER A 89 7.45 2.36 -3.17
N ALA A 90 7.04 1.91 -1.98
CA ALA A 90 7.92 1.23 -1.02
C ALA A 90 8.51 -0.06 -1.60
N CYS A 91 7.68 -0.87 -2.27
CA CYS A 91 8.12 -2.10 -2.94
C CYS A 91 9.07 -1.82 -4.12
N SER A 92 8.80 -0.77 -4.90
CA SER A 92 9.69 -0.36 -5.98
C SER A 92 11.07 0.08 -5.44
N GLU A 93 11.10 0.85 -4.35
CA GLU A 93 12.35 1.27 -3.73
C GLU A 93 13.14 0.10 -3.13
N SER A 94 12.47 -0.84 -2.45
CA SER A 94 13.13 -2.02 -1.86
C SER A 94 13.81 -2.87 -2.94
N ALA A 95 13.14 -3.08 -4.07
CA ALA A 95 13.62 -3.89 -5.19
C ALA A 95 14.74 -3.21 -6.00
N ASN A 96 14.86 -1.88 -5.93
CA ASN A 96 15.87 -1.14 -6.68
C ASN A 96 17.29 -1.33 -6.12
N CYS A 97 17.96 -2.40 -6.54
CA CYS A 97 19.32 -2.74 -6.12
C CYS A 97 20.40 -1.81 -6.65
N SER A 98 20.09 -0.97 -7.65
CA SER A 98 21.02 0.04 -8.15
C SER A 98 21.09 1.30 -7.28
N ASN A 99 20.09 1.51 -6.42
CA ASN A 99 20.07 2.64 -5.49
C ASN A 99 20.79 2.29 -4.18
N GLY A 100 22.04 2.76 -4.03
CA GLY A 100 22.83 2.60 -2.81
C GLY A 100 22.25 3.29 -1.57
N ASN A 101 21.33 4.25 -1.75
CA ASN A 101 20.66 4.99 -0.68
C ASN A 101 19.23 4.50 -0.40
N ARG A 102 18.84 3.33 -0.94
CA ARG A 102 17.51 2.77 -0.69
C ARG A 102 17.28 2.55 0.81
N ARG A 103 16.08 2.81 1.28
CA ARG A 103 15.68 2.50 2.65
C ARG A 103 15.60 0.99 2.84
N GLY A 104 16.10 0.53 4.00
CA GLY A 104 15.90 -0.85 4.43
C GLY A 104 14.43 -1.10 4.86
N PRO A 105 14.00 -2.36 5.01
CA PRO A 105 12.61 -2.68 5.35
C PRO A 105 12.07 -1.97 6.59
N ARG A 106 12.90 -1.80 7.64
CA ARG A 106 12.51 -1.06 8.85
C ARG A 106 12.20 0.40 8.55
N GLN A 107 13.09 1.07 7.80
CA GLN A 107 12.94 2.47 7.44
C GLN A 107 11.76 2.70 6.50
N LEU A 108 11.53 1.78 5.55
CA LEU A 108 10.36 1.80 4.67
C LEU A 108 9.06 1.64 5.48
N ALA A 109 9.03 0.73 6.44
CA ALA A 109 7.86 0.55 7.30
C ALA A 109 7.60 1.77 8.19
N THR A 110 8.63 2.36 8.81
CA THR A 110 8.49 3.60 9.58
C THR A 110 8.02 4.76 8.72
N TRP A 111 8.58 4.92 7.52
CA TRP A 111 8.14 5.95 6.58
C TRP A 111 6.67 5.75 6.19
N LEU A 112 6.29 4.55 5.76
CA LEU A 112 4.93 4.27 5.33
C LEU A 112 3.93 4.47 6.48
N LEU A 113 4.26 4.06 7.70
CA LEU A 113 3.44 4.37 8.89
C LEU A 113 3.25 5.88 9.08
N GLY A 114 4.30 6.68 8.88
CA GLY A 114 4.24 8.14 8.93
C GLY A 114 3.29 8.71 7.87
N GLU A 115 3.40 8.25 6.63
CA GLU A 115 2.52 8.66 5.53
C GLU A 115 1.06 8.29 5.80
N LEU A 116 0.80 7.08 6.32
CA LEU A 116 -0.55 6.65 6.67
C LEU A 116 -1.12 7.47 7.83
N GLY A 117 -0.33 7.71 8.88
CA GLY A 117 -0.75 8.52 10.02
C GLY A 117 -1.07 9.98 9.63
N ALA A 118 -0.24 10.60 8.80
CA ALA A 118 -0.47 11.96 8.29
C ALA A 118 -1.73 12.04 7.42
N ASN A 119 -1.97 11.03 6.57
CA ASN A 119 -3.16 10.97 5.71
C ASN A 119 -4.45 10.63 6.49
N ILE A 120 -4.38 9.86 7.57
CA ILE A 120 -5.54 9.60 8.45
C ILE A 120 -5.91 10.87 9.23
N SER A 121 -4.93 11.64 9.71
CA SER A 121 -5.18 12.84 10.50
C SER A 121 -5.85 13.96 9.70
N PHE A 122 -5.73 13.97 8.36
CA PHE A 122 -6.37 14.97 7.50
C PHE A 122 -7.85 14.69 7.18
N LYS A 123 -8.35 13.46 7.42
CA LYS A 123 -9.74 13.08 7.10
C LYS A 123 -10.72 13.30 8.27
N ALA A 124 -10.22 13.58 9.48
CA ALA A 124 -11.05 13.77 10.67
C ALA A 124 -11.70 15.17 10.77
N ASP A 125 -11.18 16.19 10.06
CA ASP A 125 -11.68 17.58 10.15
C ASP A 125 -12.70 17.98 9.07
N ALA A 126 -13.04 17.08 8.14
CA ALA A 126 -13.97 17.40 7.04
C ALA A 126 -15.46 17.19 7.38
N SER A 127 -15.83 17.00 8.64
CA SER A 127 -17.22 16.71 9.03
C SER A 127 -17.77 17.53 10.21
N SER A 128 -17.18 18.69 10.53
CA SER A 128 -17.79 19.68 11.44
C SER A 128 -18.09 20.99 10.72
N ALA A 129 -19.05 20.94 9.81
CA ALA A 129 -19.78 22.12 9.33
C ALA A 129 -21.15 21.69 8.80
N ALA A 130 -22.10 21.49 9.71
CA ALA A 130 -23.54 21.60 9.46
C ALA A 130 -24.22 22.02 10.75
#